data_AF-A0A2R6S6Y1-F1
#
_entry.id   AF-A0A2R6S6Y1-F1
#
_cell.length_a   1.000
_cell.length_b   1.000
_cell.length_c   1.000
_cell.angle_alpha   90.00
_cell.angle_beta   90.00
_cell.angle_gamma   90.00
#
_symmetry.space_group_name_H-M   'P 1'
#
loop_
_entity.id
_entity.type
_entity.pdbx_description
1 polymer ?
#
loop_
_entity_poly.entity_id
_entity_poly.type
_entity_poly.pdbx_seq_one_letter_code
_entity_poly.pdbx_strand_id
1 'polypeptide(L)'
;MERNCEYARVDFSAGEKAAADVQACQQAVVAADKNLIDLRNSGVSEDIIQDAQAERHAAQEKLDTAYKALIDATGSLPARISTVDDDEAEESDDDGEEGEAESGDEDEGIEQLQSSTLIDDDEEDDSGDFKVEQH
;
A
#
# COMPACT_ATOMS: atom_id res chain seq x y z
N MET A 1 26.32 -1.32 50.13
CA MET A 1 25.15 -1.58 49.28
C MET A 1 25.52 -1.20 47.86
N GLU A 2 26.16 -2.12 47.13
CA GLU A 2 26.51 -1.90 45.72
C GLU A 2 25.27 -2.22 44.88
N ARG A 3 24.74 -1.21 44.19
CA ARG A 3 23.65 -1.38 43.23
C ARG A 3 24.29 -1.79 41.90
N ASN A 4 24.31 -3.09 41.62
CA ASN A 4 24.58 -3.60 40.28
C ASN A 4 23.39 -3.22 39.39
N CYS A 5 23.55 -2.13 38.63
CA CYS A 5 22.65 -1.83 37.51
C CYS A 5 22.94 -2.84 36.41
N GLU A 6 22.20 -3.94 36.43
CA GLU A 6 22.14 -4.91 35.35
C GLU A 6 21.38 -4.25 34.19
N TYR A 7 22.12 -3.62 33.27
CA TYR A 7 21.56 -3.12 32.03
C TYR A 7 21.13 -4.32 31.20
N ALA A 8 19.84 -4.66 31.23
CA ALA A 8 19.23 -5.54 30.26
C ALA A 8 19.54 -4.96 28.87
N ARG A 9 20.37 -5.67 28.10
CA ARG A 9 20.58 -5.35 26.69
C ARG A 9 19.24 -5.54 26.01
N VAL A 10 18.58 -4.44 25.66
CA VAL A 10 17.39 -4.47 24.81
C VAL A 10 17.85 -5.06 23.47
N ASP A 11 17.29 -6.20 23.10
CA ASP A 11 17.65 -6.94 21.89
C ASP A 11 17.03 -6.26 20.67
N PHE A 12 17.69 -5.20 20.17
CA PHE A 12 17.28 -4.48 18.96
C PHE A 12 17.34 -5.34 17.67
N SER A 13 17.93 -6.53 17.76
CA SER A 13 18.10 -7.49 16.67
C SER A 13 16.77 -7.98 16.07
N ALA A 14 15.72 -8.07 16.88
CA ALA A 14 14.40 -8.51 16.43
C ALA A 14 13.71 -7.47 15.52
N GLY A 15 13.81 -6.18 15.88
CA GLY A 15 13.25 -5.07 15.09
C GLY A 15 13.98 -4.84 13.78
N GLU A 16 15.32 -4.93 13.78
CA GLU A 16 16.14 -4.80 12.58
C GLU A 16 15.88 -5.92 11.57
N LYS A 17 15.74 -7.16 12.06
CA LYS A 17 15.37 -8.31 11.23
C LYS A 17 13.97 -8.16 10.63
N ALA A 18 12.98 -7.78 11.45
CA ALA A 18 11.62 -7.57 10.96
C ALA A 18 11.55 -6.44 9.92
N ALA A 19 12.37 -5.39 10.07
CA ALA A 19 12.46 -4.32 9.07
C ALA A 19 13.07 -4.79 7.75
N ALA A 20 14.11 -5.63 7.80
CA ALA A 20 14.68 -6.25 6.60
C ALA A 20 13.68 -7.19 5.91
N ASP A 21 12.90 -7.96 6.69
CA ASP A 21 11.86 -8.85 6.17
C ASP A 21 10.72 -8.06 5.48
N VAL A 22 10.31 -6.92 6.04
CA VAL A 22 9.36 -5.98 5.39
C VAL A 22 9.92 -5.48 4.06
N GLN A 23 11.17 -5.02 4.04
CA GLN A 23 11.79 -4.50 2.81
C GLN A 23 11.88 -5.58 1.72
N ALA A 24 12.22 -6.82 2.09
CA ALA A 24 12.23 -7.94 1.16
C ALA A 24 10.83 -8.26 0.61
N CYS A 25 9.80 -8.23 1.46
CA CYS A 25 8.42 -8.43 1.04
C CYS A 25 7.93 -7.31 0.11
N GLN A 26 8.29 -6.06 0.37
CA GLN A 26 7.95 -4.92 -0.52
C GLN A 26 8.54 -5.11 -1.91
N GLN A 27 9.81 -5.53 -1.99
CA GLN A 27 10.45 -5.81 -3.28
C GLN A 27 9.75 -6.96 -4.01
N ALA A 28 9.29 -7.98 -3.28
CA ALA A 28 8.53 -9.08 -3.87
C ALA A 28 7.18 -8.62 -4.45
N VAL A 29 6.46 -7.73 -3.77
CA VAL A 29 5.20 -7.15 -4.28
C VAL A 29 5.47 -6.33 -5.55
N VAL A 30 6.47 -5.45 -5.53
CA VAL A 30 6.84 -4.63 -6.70
C VAL A 30 7.25 -5.51 -7.88
N ALA A 31 7.98 -6.60 -7.63
CA ALA A 31 8.35 -7.56 -8.67
C ALA A 31 7.12 -8.28 -9.25
N ALA A 32 6.16 -8.69 -8.39
CA ALA A 32 4.93 -9.32 -8.82
C ALA A 32 4.03 -8.36 -9.63
N ASP A 33 3.92 -7.09 -9.21
CA ASP A 33 3.20 -6.06 -9.94
C ASP A 33 3.82 -5.80 -11.32
N LYS A 34 5.16 -5.72 -11.38
CA LYS A 34 5.87 -5.58 -12.65
C LYS A 34 5.63 -6.78 -13.57
N ASN A 35 5.73 -8.00 -13.04
CA ASN A 35 5.48 -9.22 -13.80
C ASN A 35 4.04 -9.24 -14.36
N LEU A 36 3.05 -8.80 -13.58
CA LEU A 36 1.66 -8.69 -14.05
C LEU A 36 1.49 -7.72 -15.21
N ILE A 37 2.15 -6.56 -15.15
CA ILE A 37 2.14 -5.58 -16.23
C ILE A 37 2.81 -6.16 -17.48
N ASP A 38 3.96 -6.80 -17.32
CA ASP A 38 4.71 -7.42 -18.42
C ASP A 38 3.87 -8.53 -19.09
N LEU A 39 3.21 -9.38 -18.29
CA LEU A 39 2.31 -10.42 -18.79
C LEU A 39 1.12 -9.84 -19.54
N ARG A 40 0.43 -8.83 -18.98
CA ARG A 40 -0.69 -8.15 -19.66
C ARG A 40 -0.27 -7.52 -20.99
N ASN A 41 0.91 -6.92 -21.05
CA ASN A 41 1.46 -6.31 -22.26
C ASN A 41 1.94 -7.34 -23.30
N SER A 42 2.29 -8.55 -22.86
CA SER A 42 2.77 -9.63 -23.75
C SER A 42 1.66 -10.40 -24.46
N GLY A 43 0.39 -10.22 -24.05
CA GLY A 43 -0.75 -10.92 -24.65
C GLY A 43 -0.80 -12.41 -24.34
N VAL A 44 -0.27 -12.84 -23.18
CA VAL A 44 -0.43 -14.22 -22.69
C VAL A 44 -1.91 -14.55 -22.38
N SER A 45 -2.21 -15.83 -22.20
CA SER A 45 -3.56 -16.28 -21.85
C SER A 45 -4.02 -15.76 -20.48
N GLU A 46 -5.33 -15.58 -20.34
CA GLU A 46 -5.95 -15.10 -19.10
C GLU A 46 -5.61 -15.98 -17.89
N ASP A 47 -5.53 -17.31 -18.06
CA ASP A 47 -5.16 -18.22 -16.98
C ASP A 47 -3.78 -17.89 -16.37
N ILE A 48 -2.81 -17.48 -17.21
CA ILE A 48 -1.46 -17.09 -16.75
C ILE A 48 -1.51 -15.76 -16.00
N ILE A 49 -2.37 -14.84 -16.45
CA ILE A 49 -2.58 -13.55 -15.79
C ILE A 49 -3.25 -13.77 -14.42
N GLN A 50 -4.21 -14.69 -14.32
CA GLN A 50 -4.88 -15.04 -13.07
C GLN A 50 -3.91 -15.68 -12.07
N ASP A 51 -3.06 -16.59 -12.53
CA ASP A 51 -2.00 -17.18 -11.70
C ASP A 51 -1.05 -16.11 -11.16
N ALA A 52 -0.63 -15.17 -12.00
CA ALA A 52 0.23 -14.06 -11.58
C ALA A 52 -0.50 -13.09 -10.61
N GLN A 53 -1.82 -12.92 -10.73
CA GLN A 53 -2.62 -12.13 -9.79
C GLN A 53 -2.69 -12.80 -8.42
N ALA A 54 -2.85 -14.11 -8.40
CA ALA A 54 -2.80 -14.90 -7.18
C ALA A 54 -1.41 -14.81 -6.51
N GLU A 55 -0.33 -14.83 -7.29
CA GLU A 55 1.03 -14.65 -6.78
C GLU A 55 1.22 -13.25 -6.16
N ARG A 56 0.73 -12.21 -6.82
CA ARG A 56 0.76 -10.84 -6.31
C ARG A 56 -0.04 -10.69 -5.02
N HIS A 57 -1.21 -11.32 -4.94
CA HIS A 57 -2.00 -11.37 -3.70
C HIS A 57 -1.24 -12.07 -2.56
N ALA A 58 -0.63 -13.22 -2.83
CA ALA A 58 0.17 -13.94 -1.84
C ALA A 58 1.41 -13.14 -1.38
N ALA A 59 2.01 -12.35 -2.27
CA ALA A 59 3.10 -11.44 -1.91
C ALA A 59 2.61 -10.32 -0.98
N GLN A 60 1.42 -9.78 -1.23
CA GLN A 60 0.79 -8.76 -0.38
C GLN A 60 0.48 -9.30 1.02
N GLU A 61 -0.07 -10.50 1.14
CA GLU A 61 -0.34 -11.13 2.45
C GLU A 61 0.94 -11.34 3.27
N LYS A 62 2.05 -11.69 2.61
CA LYS A 62 3.37 -11.81 3.26
C LYS A 62 3.86 -10.45 3.75
N LEU A 63 3.68 -9.39 2.96
CA LEU A 63 4.02 -8.03 3.37
C LEU A 63 3.22 -7.59 4.60
N ASP A 64 1.91 -7.83 4.62
CA ASP A 64 1.06 -7.53 5.77
C ASP A 64 1.49 -8.31 7.02
N THR A 65 1.87 -9.57 6.85
CA THR A 65 2.39 -10.41 7.94
C THR A 65 3.73 -9.88 8.45
N ALA A 66 4.63 -9.45 7.56
CA ALA A 66 5.91 -8.87 7.93
C ALA A 66 5.73 -7.55 8.69
N TYR A 67 4.77 -6.71 8.29
CA TYR A 67 4.44 -5.49 9.01
C TYR A 67 3.87 -5.76 10.41
N LYS A 68 2.97 -6.74 10.54
CA LYS A 68 2.48 -7.16 11.87
C LYS A 68 3.63 -7.61 12.76
N ALA A 69 4.53 -8.45 12.24
CA ALA A 69 5.72 -8.89 12.96
C ALA A 69 6.64 -7.72 13.35
N LEU A 70 6.78 -6.71 12.50
CA LEU A 70 7.52 -5.49 12.82
C LEU A 70 6.84 -4.67 13.92
N ILE A 71 5.53 -4.50 13.87
CA ILE A 71 4.75 -3.80 14.91
C ILE A 71 4.86 -4.53 16.24
N ASP A 72 4.76 -5.86 16.24
CA ASP A 72 4.89 -6.70 17.43
C ASP A 72 6.33 -6.64 17.99
N ALA A 73 7.35 -6.68 17.13
CA ALA A 73 8.77 -6.62 17.53
C ALA A 73 9.21 -5.24 18.00
N THR A 74 8.64 -4.18 17.42
CA THR A 74 8.83 -2.79 17.88
C THR A 74 7.89 -2.42 19.02
N GLY A 75 6.98 -3.34 19.35
CA GLY A 75 6.10 -3.41 20.51
C GLY A 75 5.67 -2.06 21.02
N SER A 76 4.59 -1.49 20.47
CA SER A 76 3.95 -0.26 20.96
C SER A 76 4.97 0.72 21.52
N LEU A 77 5.53 1.60 20.68
CA LEU A 77 6.18 2.83 21.15
C LEU A 77 5.35 3.32 22.35
N PRO A 78 5.84 3.24 23.60
CA PRO A 78 5.02 3.67 24.70
C PRO A 78 4.73 5.14 24.40
N ALA A 79 3.47 5.53 24.50
CA ALA A 79 3.00 6.91 24.44
C ALA A 79 3.61 7.74 25.60
N ARG A 80 4.94 7.78 25.69
CA ARG A 80 5.75 8.61 26.59
C ARG A 80 6.02 9.98 25.97
N ILE A 81 5.48 10.23 24.79
CA ILE A 81 5.38 11.56 24.16
C ILE A 81 3.91 11.79 23.80
N SER A 82 3.06 11.94 24.81
CA SER A 82 1.91 12.84 24.73
C SER A 82 1.42 13.13 26.14
N THR A 83 2.17 13.97 26.85
CA THR A 83 1.63 14.75 27.97
C THR A 83 1.08 16.07 27.42
N VAL A 84 0.23 16.00 26.40
CA VAL A 84 -0.59 17.14 25.97
C VAL A 84 -2.02 16.69 26.21
N ASP A 85 -2.64 17.34 27.19
CA ASP A 85 -3.97 17.13 27.73
C ASP A 85 -5.03 16.76 26.66
N ASP A 86 -5.57 15.54 26.78
CA ASP A 86 -6.81 15.10 26.12
C ASP A 86 -8.00 15.57 26.97
N ASP A 87 -8.19 16.90 27.04
CA ASP A 87 -9.30 17.58 27.71
C ASP A 87 -9.99 18.52 26.71
N GLU A 88 -10.49 17.96 25.61
CA GLU A 88 -11.52 18.59 24.79
C GLU A 88 -12.75 17.68 24.83
N ALA A 89 -13.59 17.95 25.82
CA ALA A 89 -14.97 17.51 25.87
C ALA A 89 -15.70 17.98 24.60
N GLU A 90 -16.45 17.08 23.96
CA GLU A 90 -17.83 17.39 23.55
C GLU A 90 -18.72 16.15 23.71
N GLU A 91 -19.69 16.29 24.60
CA GLU A 91 -20.95 15.55 24.56
C GLU A 91 -21.80 16.10 23.41
N SER A 92 -22.49 15.23 22.68
CA SER A 92 -23.78 15.53 22.08
C SER A 92 -24.60 14.25 21.94
N ASP A 93 -25.69 14.21 22.70
CA ASP A 93 -26.85 13.32 22.59
C ASP A 93 -27.28 12.99 21.15
N ASP A 94 -27.76 11.76 20.93
CA ASP A 94 -29.18 11.46 20.64
C ASP A 94 -29.29 10.13 19.87
N ASP A 95 -29.51 9.05 20.61
CA ASP A 95 -29.69 7.69 20.10
C ASP A 95 -31.21 7.43 19.94
N GLY A 96 -31.73 7.70 18.74
CA GLY A 96 -33.15 7.49 18.46
C GLY A 96 -33.58 7.86 17.05
N GLU A 97 -33.29 7.00 16.07
CA GLU A 97 -34.12 6.92 14.86
C GLU A 97 -34.33 5.45 14.47
N GLU A 98 -35.61 5.19 14.20
CA GLU A 98 -36.24 3.88 14.03
C GLU A 98 -35.88 3.26 12.68
N GLY A 99 -36.03 1.94 12.61
CA GLY A 99 -35.75 1.19 11.40
C GLY A 99 -36.72 1.52 10.27
N GLU A 100 -36.20 1.54 9.05
CA GLU A 100 -36.97 1.23 7.86
C GLU A 100 -36.09 0.39 6.94
N ALA A 101 -36.52 -0.85 6.70
CA ALA A 101 -36.00 -1.67 5.63
C ALA A 101 -36.75 -1.28 4.36
N GLU A 102 -36.08 -0.65 3.40
CA GLU A 102 -36.59 -0.51 2.04
C GLU A 102 -35.73 -1.35 1.09
N SER A 103 -36.33 -2.43 0.62
CA SER A 103 -35.88 -3.20 -0.54
C SER A 103 -36.13 -2.40 -1.82
N GLY A 104 -35.08 -2.09 -2.56
CA GLY A 104 -35.15 -1.49 -3.89
C GLY A 104 -34.15 -2.16 -4.83
N ASP A 105 -34.62 -3.16 -5.55
CA ASP A 105 -33.96 -3.77 -6.70
C ASP A 105 -34.15 -2.82 -7.89
N GLU A 106 -33.12 -2.04 -8.22
CA GLU A 106 -33.08 -1.23 -9.44
C GLU A 106 -31.71 -1.38 -10.12
N ASP A 107 -31.66 -2.30 -11.08
CA ASP A 107 -31.07 -2.15 -12.43
C ASP A 107 -30.01 -1.03 -12.59
N GLU A 108 -28.78 -1.28 -12.16
CA GLU A 108 -27.64 -0.49 -12.62
C GLU A 108 -27.19 -1.04 -13.98
N GLY A 109 -27.87 -0.52 -15.01
CA GLY A 109 -27.51 -0.67 -16.40
C GLY A 109 -26.01 -0.42 -16.62
N ILE A 110 -25.43 -1.30 -17.42
CA ILE A 110 -24.03 -1.23 -17.84
C ILE A 110 -23.89 0.00 -18.76
N GLU A 111 -23.57 1.15 -18.18
CA GLU A 111 -23.21 2.33 -18.97
C GLU A 111 -21.85 2.10 -19.63
N GLN A 112 -21.92 1.75 -20.91
CA GLN A 112 -20.83 1.68 -21.85
C GLN A 112 -20.16 3.06 -21.93
N LEU A 113 -19.12 3.29 -21.11
CA LEU A 113 -18.29 4.49 -21.18
C LEU A 113 -17.49 4.46 -22.48
N GLN A 114 -18.08 5.01 -23.54
CA GLN A 114 -17.32 5.54 -24.67
C GLN A 114 -16.49 6.72 -24.15
N SER A 115 -15.31 6.45 -23.60
CA SER A 115 -14.29 7.48 -23.37
C SER A 115 -13.73 7.91 -24.72
N SER A 116 -14.48 8.76 -25.41
CA SER A 116 -13.97 9.62 -26.46
C SER A 116 -13.40 10.86 -25.79
N THR A 117 -12.14 10.79 -25.35
CA THR A 117 -11.34 11.98 -25.10
C THR A 117 -10.13 11.90 -25.99
N LEU A 118 -10.28 12.50 -27.18
CA LEU A 118 -9.20 13.10 -27.94
C LEU A 118 -8.37 13.94 -26.95
N ILE A 119 -7.20 13.45 -26.57
CA ILE A 119 -6.11 14.32 -26.14
C ILE A 119 -5.34 14.59 -27.43
N ASP A 120 -5.76 15.67 -28.10
CA ASP A 120 -4.99 16.34 -29.14
C ASP A 120 -3.98 17.23 -28.38
N ASP A 121 -2.90 16.62 -27.92
CA ASP A 121 -1.71 17.34 -27.48
C ASP A 121 -0.76 17.39 -28.69
N ASP A 122 -1.15 18.23 -29.64
CA ASP A 122 -0.34 18.69 -30.76
C ASP A 122 0.67 19.74 -30.22
N GLU A 123 1.54 19.31 -29.31
CA GLU A 123 2.76 20.04 -28.95
C GLU A 123 3.92 19.45 -29.79
N GLU A 124 4.08 20.09 -30.95
CA GLU A 124 5.20 20.10 -31.88
C GLU A 124 6.36 19.11 -31.65
N ASP A 125 6.39 18.14 -32.56
CA ASP A 125 7.59 17.56 -33.16
C ASP A 125 8.57 18.65 -33.65
N ASP A 126 9.41 19.21 -32.76
CA ASP A 126 10.67 19.87 -33.15
C ASP A 126 11.82 18.86 -33.15
N SER A 127 11.75 17.94 -34.10
CA SER A 127 12.91 17.20 -34.59
C SER A 127 13.79 18.12 -35.44
N GLY A 128 14.65 18.95 -34.80
CA GLY A 128 15.44 19.98 -35.51
C GLY A 128 16.86 20.28 -35.00
N ASP A 129 17.86 19.55 -35.54
CA ASP A 129 19.29 19.95 -35.67
C ASP A 129 20.27 19.72 -34.49
N PHE A 130 20.59 18.44 -34.20
CA PHE A 130 21.89 18.08 -33.63
C PHE A 130 22.94 17.97 -34.74
N LYS A 131 23.69 19.05 -35.00
CA LYS A 131 24.95 19.01 -35.76
C LYS A 131 26.14 19.06 -34.82
N VAL A 132 26.70 17.88 -34.52
CA VAL A 132 28.09 17.76 -34.08
C VAL A 132 28.88 17.32 -35.30
N GLU A 133 29.54 18.28 -35.95
CA GLU A 133 30.62 17.98 -36.88
C GLU A 133 31.88 18.68 -36.38
N GLN A 134 32.75 17.90 -35.74
CA GLN A 134 34.15 18.24 -35.54
C GLN A 134 34.93 17.72 -36.75
N HIS A 135 35.47 18.61 -37.57
CA HIS A 135 36.85 18.57 -38.07
C HIS A 135 37.19 19.76 -38.99
#